data_AF-A0A7K4JV02-F1
#
_entry.id   AF-A0A7K4JV02-F1
#
_cell.length_a   1.000
_cell.length_b   1.000
_cell.length_c   1.000
_cell.angle_alpha   90.00
_cell.angle_beta   90.00
_cell.angle_gamma   90.00
#
_symmetry.space_group_name_H-M   'P 1'
#
loop_
_entity.id
_entity.type
_entity.pdbx_description
1 polymer ?
#
loop_
_entity_poly.entity_id
_entity_poly.type
_entity_poly.pdbx_seq_one_letter_code
_entity_poly.pdbx_strand_id
1 'polypeptide(L)'
;SQVFEYSDTKAPEERFYPTYELSDFSWDSINRTLNHTALTAKFRGIPATDPGGTFSNGSVAFRVTAYEDGGRDVPLPSLLHTANSSKVEFVLAGVAPRGNSSRFALEVATVEELEVVQKLRSVRSIDDEYTPTIFEMLSLVAESQNDSSTLSFLQWKATAYGSRTPRHEDSIQCRSENLQAANWTLPVSSIVRAYFGDDVGSTYTVSAVNISFGGEEGGVYQEKRYLSW
;
A
#
# COMPACT_ATOMS: atom_id res chain seq x y z
N SER A 1 10.63 1.36 4.47
CA SER A 1 9.61 1.41 3.41
C SER A 1 9.36 2.84 2.99
N GLN A 2 9.03 3.00 1.72
CA GLN A 2 9.06 4.28 1.02
C GLN A 2 7.76 4.56 0.26
N VAL A 3 7.48 5.85 0.04
CA VAL A 3 6.57 6.28 -1.02
C VAL A 3 7.41 6.88 -2.14
N PHE A 4 7.27 6.33 -3.34
CA PHE A 4 7.92 6.84 -4.55
C PHE A 4 7.02 7.86 -5.23
N GLU A 5 7.65 8.83 -5.88
CA GLU A 5 7.01 9.69 -6.86
C GLU A 5 7.83 9.65 -8.14
N TYR A 6 7.19 9.48 -9.29
CA TYR A 6 7.87 9.40 -10.58
C TYR A 6 7.07 10.10 -11.67
N SER A 7 7.77 10.62 -12.69
CA SER A 7 7.16 11.30 -13.82
C SER A 7 6.85 10.32 -14.94
N ASP A 8 5.57 10.15 -15.25
CA ASP A 8 5.09 9.36 -16.41
C ASP A 8 5.04 10.21 -17.68
N THR A 9 6.19 10.77 -18.04
CA THR A 9 6.36 11.34 -19.37
C THR A 9 6.72 10.23 -20.33
N LYS A 10 6.18 10.22 -21.57
CA LYS A 10 6.49 9.28 -22.67
C LYS A 10 7.98 9.24 -23.11
N ALA A 11 8.88 9.79 -22.31
CA ALA A 11 10.31 9.66 -22.46
C ALA A 11 10.72 8.19 -22.23
N PRO A 12 11.83 7.72 -22.82
CA PRO A 12 12.26 6.32 -22.76
C PRO A 12 12.64 5.82 -21.35
N GLU A 13 12.75 6.71 -20.35
CA GLU A 13 13.07 6.35 -18.96
C GLU A 13 12.14 7.09 -17.99
N GLU A 14 11.53 6.33 -17.07
CA GLU A 14 10.78 6.87 -15.95
C GLU A 14 11.72 7.68 -15.04
N ARG A 15 11.35 8.93 -14.77
CA ARG A 15 12.15 9.81 -13.90
C ARG A 15 11.61 9.75 -12.48
N PHE A 16 12.34 9.09 -11.59
CA PHE A 16 12.05 9.06 -10.16
C PHE A 16 12.49 10.35 -9.48
N TYR A 17 11.61 10.93 -8.68
CA TYR A 17 11.94 11.99 -7.74
C TYR A 17 12.50 11.39 -6.45
N PRO A 18 13.17 12.20 -5.58
CA PRO A 18 13.63 11.73 -4.27
C PRO A 18 12.51 11.04 -3.46
N THR A 19 12.77 9.88 -2.89
CA THR A 19 11.78 9.10 -2.15
C THR A 19 11.29 9.81 -0.88
N TYR A 20 10.06 9.52 -0.49
CA TYR A 20 9.56 9.88 0.84
C TYR A 20 9.82 8.69 1.78
N GLU A 21 10.86 8.79 2.60
CA GLU A 21 11.15 7.80 3.64
C GLU A 21 10.12 7.91 4.77
N LEU A 22 9.31 6.88 4.98
CA LEU A 22 8.28 6.90 6.03
C LEU A 22 8.86 6.88 7.45
N SER A 23 10.15 6.53 7.60
CA SER A 23 10.90 6.66 8.86
C SER A 23 11.13 8.11 9.26
N ASP A 24 11.16 9.03 8.29
CA ASP A 24 11.47 10.44 8.51
C ASP A 24 10.20 11.28 8.73
N PHE A 25 9.06 10.61 8.91
CA PHE A 25 7.77 11.24 9.18
C PHE A 25 7.55 11.40 10.68
N SER A 26 6.95 12.53 11.04
CA SER A 26 6.34 12.74 12.35
C SER A 26 4.88 12.30 12.28
N TRP A 27 4.48 11.43 13.21
CA TRP A 27 3.16 10.82 13.25
C TRP A 27 2.30 11.42 14.36
N ASP A 28 1.05 11.75 14.03
CA ASP A 28 0.04 12.20 14.98
C ASP A 28 -0.27 11.09 16.02
N SER A 29 -0.64 11.50 17.22
CA SER A 29 -1.02 10.55 18.29
C SER A 29 -2.28 9.76 17.92
N ILE A 30 -2.16 8.43 17.97
CA ILE A 30 -3.25 7.48 17.72
C ILE A 30 -4.43 7.64 18.68
N ASN A 31 -4.21 8.17 19.89
CA ASN A 31 -5.28 8.33 20.89
C ASN A 31 -6.43 9.22 20.39
N ARG A 32 -6.19 10.05 19.38
CA ARG A 32 -7.20 10.92 18.77
C ARG A 32 -8.03 10.24 17.68
N THR A 33 -7.55 9.11 17.15
CA THR A 33 -8.15 8.41 16.02
C THR A 33 -8.61 6.99 16.34
N LEU A 34 -8.21 6.46 17.50
CA LEU A 34 -8.63 5.16 17.99
C LEU A 34 -10.14 5.15 18.29
N ASN A 35 -10.84 4.22 17.67
CA ASN A 35 -12.26 3.98 17.88
C ASN A 35 -12.48 2.51 18.20
N HIS A 36 -12.76 2.22 19.48
CA HIS A 36 -12.98 0.86 19.96
C HIS A 36 -14.30 0.24 19.47
N THR A 37 -15.31 1.05 19.17
CA THR A 37 -16.61 0.54 18.70
C THR A 37 -16.55 0.17 17.21
N ALA A 38 -15.85 0.97 16.41
CA ALA A 38 -15.64 0.68 14.99
C ALA A 38 -14.40 -0.19 14.73
N LEU A 39 -13.64 -0.53 15.78
CA LEU A 39 -12.35 -1.25 15.70
C LEU A 39 -11.38 -0.64 14.68
N THR A 40 -11.29 0.69 14.69
CA THR A 40 -10.43 1.44 13.74
C THR A 40 -9.41 2.30 14.46
N ALA A 41 -8.28 2.52 13.79
CA ALA A 41 -7.28 3.51 14.17
C ALA A 41 -6.67 4.14 12.92
N LYS A 42 -6.22 5.40 13.01
CA LYS A 42 -5.59 6.10 11.89
C LYS A 42 -4.28 6.73 12.31
N PHE A 43 -3.20 6.31 11.66
CA PHE A 43 -1.89 6.94 11.74
C PHE A 43 -1.81 7.98 10.64
N ARG A 44 -1.67 9.25 11.01
CA ARG A 44 -1.47 10.33 10.05
C ARG A 44 -0.09 10.93 10.27
N GLY A 45 0.66 11.12 9.19
CA GLY A 45 2.01 11.64 9.26
C GLY A 45 2.29 12.71 8.22
N ILE A 46 3.27 13.54 8.55
CA ILE A 46 3.90 14.51 7.66
C ILE A 46 5.43 14.35 7.76
N PRO A 47 6.21 14.66 6.72
CA PRO A 47 7.67 14.68 6.81
C PRO A 47 8.13 15.58 7.97
N ALA A 48 9.13 15.15 8.74
CA ALA A 48 9.72 15.98 9.78
C ALA A 48 10.38 17.24 9.21
N THR A 49 10.85 17.17 7.97
CA THR A 49 11.36 18.30 7.20
C THR A 49 10.72 18.32 5.82
N ASP A 50 10.15 19.46 5.42
CA ASP A 50 9.54 19.66 4.11
C ASP A 50 10.08 20.93 3.42
N PRO A 51 11.35 20.94 2.99
CA PRO A 51 11.97 22.13 2.40
C PRO A 51 11.30 22.56 1.09
N GLY A 52 10.65 21.63 0.39
CA GLY A 52 9.92 21.90 -0.85
C GLY A 52 8.47 22.34 -0.64
N GLY A 53 7.98 22.40 0.60
CA GLY A 53 6.59 22.75 0.92
C GLY A 53 5.55 21.79 0.32
N THR A 54 5.96 20.60 -0.11
CA THR A 54 5.16 19.61 -0.83
C THR A 54 4.03 19.06 0.06
N PHE A 55 4.26 19.04 1.37
CA PHE A 55 3.37 18.58 2.42
C PHE A 55 2.73 19.72 3.22
N SER A 56 2.85 20.99 2.79
CA SER A 56 2.25 22.14 3.50
C SER A 56 0.76 21.95 3.82
N ASN A 57 0.00 21.35 2.88
CA ASN A 57 -1.39 20.92 3.06
C ASN A 57 -1.55 19.40 2.88
N GLY A 58 -0.44 18.68 2.92
CA GLY A 58 -0.34 17.26 2.58
C GLY A 58 -0.26 16.36 3.81
N SER A 59 -0.56 15.07 3.62
CA SER A 59 -0.23 14.02 4.58
C SER A 59 -0.27 12.64 3.94
N VAL A 60 0.50 11.74 4.53
CA VAL A 60 0.32 10.29 4.39
C VAL A 60 -0.48 9.80 5.59
N ALA A 61 -1.38 8.85 5.39
CA ALA A 61 -2.03 8.16 6.48
C ALA A 61 -2.22 6.68 6.21
N PHE A 62 -2.18 5.89 7.28
CA PHE A 62 -2.56 4.48 7.30
C PHE A 62 -3.77 4.34 8.24
N ARG A 63 -4.90 3.87 7.73
CA ARG A 63 -6.05 3.49 8.56
C ARG A 63 -6.07 1.97 8.71
N VAL A 64 -6.14 1.50 9.95
CA VAL A 64 -6.24 0.08 10.29
C VAL A 64 -7.65 -0.19 10.79
N THR A 65 -8.25 -1.27 10.29
CA THR A 65 -9.58 -1.75 10.70
C THR A 65 -9.49 -3.23 11.01
N ALA A 66 -9.95 -3.64 12.19
CA ALA A 66 -10.13 -5.04 12.55
C ALA A 66 -11.61 -5.44 12.39
N TYR A 67 -11.85 -6.75 12.28
CA TYR A 67 -13.18 -7.31 12.07
C TYR A 67 -13.44 -8.40 13.11
N GLU A 68 -14.67 -8.47 13.62
CA GLU A 68 -15.09 -9.51 14.57
C GLU A 68 -15.62 -10.76 13.87
N ASP A 69 -16.10 -10.61 12.63
CA ASP A 69 -16.81 -11.64 11.88
C ASP A 69 -16.47 -11.61 10.38
N GLY A 70 -16.98 -12.61 9.64
CA GLY A 70 -16.94 -12.67 8.19
C GLY A 70 -17.92 -11.70 7.53
N GLY A 71 -17.46 -10.98 6.50
CA GLY A 71 -18.30 -9.99 5.83
C GLY A 71 -17.69 -9.39 4.58
N ARG A 72 -18.33 -8.31 4.11
CA ARG A 72 -17.88 -7.49 2.99
C ARG A 72 -17.98 -6.03 3.38
N ASP A 73 -16.94 -5.26 3.07
CA ASP A 73 -16.97 -3.82 3.25
C ASP A 73 -18.06 -3.17 2.39
N VAL A 74 -18.83 -2.27 2.98
CA VAL A 74 -19.83 -1.48 2.24
C VAL A 74 -19.15 -0.48 1.29
N PRO A 75 -18.13 0.28 1.69
CA PRO A 75 -17.40 1.15 0.77
C PRO A 75 -16.61 0.34 -0.27
N LEU A 76 -16.46 0.90 -1.48
CA LEU A 76 -15.53 0.34 -2.46
C LEU A 76 -14.10 0.30 -1.89
N PRO A 77 -13.30 -0.72 -2.25
CA PRO A 77 -13.56 -1.73 -3.28
C PRO A 77 -14.29 -2.98 -2.76
N SER A 78 -14.99 -2.86 -1.62
CA SER A 78 -15.85 -3.91 -1.04
C SER A 78 -15.12 -5.23 -0.83
N LEU A 79 -13.94 -5.16 -0.20
CA LEU A 79 -13.14 -6.32 0.15
C LEU A 79 -13.91 -7.27 1.07
N LEU A 80 -13.73 -8.57 0.84
CA LEU A 80 -14.17 -9.59 1.77
C LEU A 80 -13.21 -9.63 2.95
N HIS A 81 -13.75 -9.80 4.15
CA HIS A 81 -12.99 -9.87 5.38
C HIS A 81 -13.51 -11.01 6.26
N THR A 82 -12.67 -11.41 7.21
CA THR A 82 -12.99 -12.37 8.27
C THR A 82 -12.43 -11.86 9.61
N ALA A 83 -12.82 -12.51 10.70
CA ALA A 83 -12.26 -12.27 12.03
C ALA A 83 -10.73 -12.47 12.10
N ASN A 84 -10.15 -13.21 11.15
CA ASN A 84 -8.71 -13.50 11.07
C ASN A 84 -7.95 -12.51 10.17
N SER A 85 -8.59 -11.41 9.75
CA SER A 85 -7.99 -10.41 8.87
C SER A 85 -8.12 -9.02 9.45
N SER A 86 -7.17 -8.16 9.08
CA SER A 86 -7.27 -6.73 9.31
C SER A 86 -7.07 -6.02 7.99
N LYS A 87 -7.75 -4.89 7.80
CA LYS A 87 -7.58 -4.04 6.63
C LYS A 87 -6.64 -2.89 6.97
N VAL A 88 -5.73 -2.60 6.04
CA VAL A 88 -4.91 -1.39 6.04
C VAL A 88 -5.26 -0.58 4.81
N GLU A 89 -5.56 0.71 5.00
CA GLU A 89 -5.83 1.65 3.93
C GLU A 89 -4.73 2.71 3.91
N PHE A 90 -4.06 2.84 2.77
CA PHE A 90 -3.07 3.88 2.51
C PHE A 90 -3.75 5.11 1.90
N VAL A 91 -3.51 6.27 2.49
CA VAL A 91 -4.07 7.53 2.01
C VAL A 91 -2.97 8.56 1.80
N LEU A 92 -2.87 9.08 0.59
CA LEU A 92 -2.09 10.27 0.26
C LEU A 92 -3.07 11.41 0.00
N ALA A 93 -3.04 12.45 0.84
CA ALA A 93 -4.00 13.54 0.76
C ALA A 93 -3.29 14.89 0.76
N GLY A 94 -3.59 15.73 -0.23
CA GLY A 94 -3.12 17.12 -0.32
C GLY A 94 -1.64 17.30 -0.67
N VAL A 95 -0.90 16.22 -0.94
CA VAL A 95 0.52 16.30 -1.30
C VAL A 95 0.63 16.89 -2.71
N ALA A 96 1.32 18.02 -2.83
CA ALA A 96 1.54 18.68 -4.10
C ALA A 96 2.55 17.88 -4.92
N PRO A 97 2.23 17.39 -6.14
CA PRO A 97 3.21 16.67 -6.93
C PRO A 97 4.30 17.61 -7.43
N ARG A 98 5.50 17.07 -7.56
CA ARG A 98 6.71 17.75 -8.02
C ARG A 98 6.77 17.93 -9.53
N GLY A 99 5.87 17.26 -10.26
CA GLY A 99 5.77 17.33 -11.71
C GLY A 99 4.33 17.31 -12.22
N ASN A 100 4.19 17.68 -13.51
CA ASN A 100 2.89 17.72 -14.20
C ASN A 100 2.36 16.34 -14.59
N SER A 101 3.13 15.27 -14.42
CA SER A 101 2.73 13.89 -14.71
C SER A 101 3.21 12.96 -13.60
N SER A 102 3.22 13.47 -12.37
CA SER A 102 3.64 12.71 -11.20
C SER A 102 2.65 11.60 -10.90
N ARG A 103 3.19 10.39 -10.76
CA ARG A 103 2.54 9.21 -10.22
C ARG A 103 3.19 8.82 -8.91
N PHE A 104 2.47 8.08 -8.10
CA PHE A 104 2.94 7.62 -6.80
C PHE A 104 3.01 6.11 -6.78
N ALA A 105 3.92 5.56 -5.97
CA ALA A 105 3.95 4.14 -5.66
C ALA A 105 4.27 3.93 -4.18
N LEU A 106 3.75 2.85 -3.60
CA LEU A 106 4.03 2.44 -2.22
C LEU A 106 4.90 1.18 -2.24
N GLU A 107 5.99 1.21 -1.49
CA GLU A 107 6.78 0.01 -1.20
C GLU A 107 6.18 -0.74 -0.02
N VAL A 108 5.80 -2.00 -0.25
CA VAL A 108 5.36 -2.91 0.81
C VAL A 108 6.44 -3.97 1.01
N ALA A 109 7.02 -4.02 2.21
CA ALA A 109 7.99 -5.00 2.59
C ALA A 109 7.38 -6.01 3.57
N THR A 110 7.81 -7.25 3.47
CA THR A 110 7.33 -8.37 4.30
C THR A 110 8.52 -9.19 4.78
N VAL A 111 8.34 -9.85 5.92
CA VAL A 111 9.38 -10.64 6.59
C VAL A 111 8.84 -12.05 6.78
N GLU A 112 9.58 -13.04 6.31
CA GLU A 112 9.18 -14.45 6.37
C GLU A 112 10.34 -15.33 6.79
N GLU A 113 10.06 -16.50 7.36
CA GLU A 113 11.09 -17.51 7.64
C GLU A 113 11.70 -18.06 6.34
N LEU A 114 12.93 -18.58 6.40
CA LEU A 114 13.62 -19.15 5.23
C LEU A 114 12.90 -20.31 4.54
N GLU A 115 12.07 -21.05 5.31
CA GLU A 115 11.27 -22.17 4.80
C GLU A 115 9.93 -21.73 4.18
N VAL A 116 9.68 -20.42 4.13
CA VAL A 116 8.44 -19.84 3.61
C VAL A 116 8.73 -19.17 2.26
N VAL A 117 7.89 -19.46 1.27
CA VAL A 117 7.98 -18.86 -0.06
C VAL A 117 6.84 -17.88 -0.23
N GLN A 118 7.19 -16.65 -0.60
CA GLN A 118 6.21 -15.65 -0.99
C GLN A 118 5.89 -15.72 -2.48
N LYS A 119 4.61 -15.65 -2.81
CA LYS A 119 4.12 -15.67 -4.18
C LYS A 119 3.13 -14.53 -4.40
N LEU A 120 3.41 -13.71 -5.40
CA LEU A 120 2.45 -12.76 -5.94
C LEU A 120 1.53 -13.48 -6.91
N ARG A 121 0.22 -13.43 -6.68
CA ARG A 121 -0.83 -14.02 -7.52
C ARG A 121 -1.80 -12.94 -7.97
N SER A 122 -2.36 -13.11 -9.16
CA SER A 122 -3.51 -12.35 -9.65
C SER A 122 -4.63 -13.31 -10.02
N VAL A 123 -5.84 -13.01 -9.56
CA VAL A 123 -7.06 -13.75 -9.89
C VAL A 123 -8.09 -12.76 -10.44
N ARG A 124 -8.63 -13.07 -11.63
CA ARG A 124 -9.70 -12.30 -12.29
C ARG A 124 -11.02 -13.06 -12.16
N SER A 125 -12.10 -12.38 -11.75
CA SER A 125 -13.46 -12.97 -11.72
C SER A 125 -14.28 -12.59 -12.97
N ILE A 126 -15.20 -13.49 -13.36
CA ILE A 126 -15.93 -13.57 -14.65
C ILE A 126 -17.10 -12.56 -14.81
N ASP A 127 -17.18 -11.49 -14.01
CA ASP A 127 -18.26 -10.49 -14.14
C ASP A 127 -17.81 -9.34 -15.06
N ASP A 128 -17.22 -9.72 -16.20
CA ASP A 128 -16.13 -9.01 -16.88
C ASP A 128 -16.53 -8.16 -18.08
N GLU A 129 -17.82 -7.96 -18.35
CA GLU A 129 -18.23 -7.31 -19.59
C GLU A 129 -18.00 -5.77 -19.58
N TYR A 130 -17.89 -5.11 -18.41
CA TYR A 130 -17.80 -3.63 -18.35
C TYR A 130 -16.90 -3.00 -17.27
N THR A 131 -16.16 -3.77 -16.43
CA THR A 131 -15.42 -3.19 -15.28
C THR A 131 -14.09 -3.89 -14.87
N PRO A 132 -13.13 -4.09 -15.78
CA PRO A 132 -12.04 -5.06 -15.61
C PRO A 132 -11.13 -4.89 -14.37
N THR A 133 -10.84 -3.66 -13.93
CA THR A 133 -9.89 -3.39 -12.82
C THR A 133 -10.45 -3.63 -11.41
N ILE A 134 -11.78 -3.59 -11.23
CA ILE A 134 -12.45 -3.82 -9.94
C ILE A 134 -12.57 -5.32 -9.63
N PHE A 135 -12.51 -6.17 -10.65
CA PHE A 135 -12.67 -7.61 -10.55
C PHE A 135 -11.36 -8.40 -10.59
N GLU A 136 -10.21 -7.71 -10.69
CA GLU A 136 -8.89 -8.29 -10.44
C GLU A 136 -8.50 -8.16 -8.96
N MET A 137 -8.22 -9.30 -8.33
CA MET A 137 -7.68 -9.38 -6.97
C MET A 137 -6.24 -9.85 -7.04
N LEU A 138 -5.34 -9.04 -6.48
CA LEU A 138 -3.96 -9.42 -6.27
C LEU A 138 -3.79 -9.93 -4.84
N SER A 139 -2.91 -10.92 -4.70
CA SER A 139 -2.57 -11.47 -3.39
C SER A 139 -1.09 -11.79 -3.31
N LEU A 140 -0.43 -11.30 -2.25
CA LEU A 140 0.86 -11.79 -1.82
C LEU A 140 0.60 -12.87 -0.75
N VAL A 141 0.97 -14.11 -1.05
CA VAL A 141 0.69 -15.27 -0.18
C VAL A 141 2.00 -15.85 0.30
N ALA A 142 2.11 -16.06 1.61
CA ALA A 142 3.20 -16.80 2.23
C ALA A 142 2.80 -18.27 2.32
N GLU A 143 3.60 -19.15 1.71
CA GLU A 143 3.36 -20.59 1.68
C GLU A 143 4.54 -21.37 2.27
N SER A 144 4.23 -22.38 3.07
CA SER A 144 5.21 -23.35 3.54
C SER A 144 5.81 -24.12 2.35
N GLN A 145 7.14 -24.24 2.29
CA GLN A 145 7.82 -25.01 1.24
C GLN A 145 7.44 -26.49 1.24
N ASN A 146 7.14 -27.04 2.43
CA ASN A 146 7.02 -28.48 2.62
C ASN A 146 5.66 -29.04 2.18
N ASP A 147 4.57 -28.30 2.42
CA ASP A 147 3.21 -28.77 2.18
C ASP A 147 2.35 -27.79 1.35
N SER A 148 2.93 -26.66 0.92
CA SER A 148 2.23 -25.60 0.19
C SER A 148 1.01 -25.03 0.93
N SER A 149 0.94 -25.19 2.26
CA SER A 149 -0.11 -24.57 3.07
C SER A 149 0.06 -23.05 3.09
N THR A 150 -1.05 -22.32 2.99
CA THR A 150 -1.06 -20.86 3.14
C THR A 150 -0.93 -20.49 4.61
N LEU A 151 0.12 -19.74 4.95
CA LEU A 151 0.44 -19.32 6.31
C LEU A 151 -0.11 -17.91 6.59
N SER A 152 0.09 -17.00 5.65
CA SER A 152 -0.35 -15.61 5.73
C SER A 152 -0.64 -15.05 4.34
N PHE A 153 -1.34 -13.92 4.28
CA PHE A 153 -1.63 -13.25 3.02
C PHE A 153 -1.79 -11.75 3.19
N LEU A 154 -1.52 -11.03 2.11
CA LEU A 154 -1.95 -9.65 1.85
C LEU A 154 -2.75 -9.65 0.56
N GLN A 155 -3.97 -9.12 0.57
CA GLN A 155 -4.88 -9.10 -0.58
C GLN A 155 -5.38 -7.69 -0.87
N TRP A 156 -5.42 -7.32 -2.14
CA TRP A 156 -5.91 -6.03 -2.59
C TRP A 156 -6.58 -6.13 -3.97
N LYS A 157 -7.36 -5.12 -4.31
CA LYS A 157 -7.90 -4.96 -5.66
C LYS A 157 -6.95 -4.13 -6.50
N ALA A 158 -6.94 -4.34 -7.82
CA ALA A 158 -6.11 -3.58 -8.78
C ALA A 158 -6.60 -2.12 -8.98
N THR A 159 -7.18 -1.51 -7.96
CA THR A 159 -7.83 -0.19 -8.01
C THR A 159 -7.63 0.56 -6.70
N ALA A 160 -7.28 1.84 -6.81
CA ALA A 160 -7.31 2.86 -5.78
C ALA A 160 -8.34 3.94 -6.15
N TYR A 161 -8.55 4.93 -5.29
CA TYR A 161 -9.58 5.95 -5.48
C TYR A 161 -9.09 7.37 -5.24
N GLY A 162 -9.51 8.28 -6.10
CA GLY A 162 -9.23 9.71 -6.05
C GLY A 162 -10.11 10.51 -5.08
N SER A 163 -10.91 9.85 -4.24
CA SER A 163 -11.93 10.50 -3.42
C SER A 163 -12.08 9.84 -2.05
N ARG A 164 -12.47 10.64 -1.07
CA ARG A 164 -12.79 10.19 0.30
C ARG A 164 -14.03 9.32 0.36
N THR A 165 -14.91 9.45 -0.62
CA THR A 165 -16.08 8.60 -0.83
C THR A 165 -15.85 7.87 -2.15
N PRO A 166 -15.21 6.68 -2.11
CA PRO A 166 -14.88 5.92 -3.31
C PRO A 166 -16.07 5.74 -4.25
N ARG A 167 -15.89 6.14 -5.50
CA ARG A 167 -16.84 5.94 -6.61
C ARG A 167 -16.09 5.38 -7.80
N HIS A 168 -16.83 4.73 -8.69
CA HIS A 168 -16.27 4.19 -9.92
C HIS A 168 -15.57 5.27 -10.78
N GLU A 169 -16.18 6.46 -10.88
CA GLU A 169 -15.65 7.62 -11.61
C GLU A 169 -14.30 8.15 -11.06
N ASP A 170 -13.94 7.76 -9.84
CA ASP A 170 -12.72 8.19 -9.15
C ASP A 170 -11.63 7.11 -9.16
N SER A 171 -11.83 6.02 -9.91
CA SER A 171 -10.91 4.88 -9.91
C SER A 171 -9.53 5.25 -10.46
N ILE A 172 -8.49 4.74 -9.80
CA ILE A 172 -7.10 4.87 -10.16
C ILE A 172 -6.58 3.45 -10.32
N GLN A 173 -6.08 3.10 -11.51
CA GLN A 173 -5.53 1.75 -11.72
C GLN A 173 -4.32 1.53 -10.80
N CYS A 174 -4.28 0.37 -10.14
CA CYS A 174 -3.10 -0.09 -9.42
C CYS A 174 -2.34 -1.11 -10.26
N ARG A 175 -1.01 -1.02 -10.25
CA ARG A 175 -0.14 -2.07 -10.79
C ARG A 175 0.84 -2.49 -9.72
N SER A 176 1.16 -3.77 -9.69
CA SER A 176 2.14 -4.33 -8.76
C SER A 176 3.30 -4.88 -9.57
N GLU A 177 4.50 -4.44 -9.24
CA GLU A 177 5.72 -4.95 -9.84
C GLU A 177 6.02 -6.37 -9.34
N ASN A 178 6.98 -7.03 -10.00
CA ASN A 178 7.44 -8.34 -9.55
C ASN A 178 7.99 -8.27 -8.12
N LEU A 179 7.76 -9.33 -7.36
CA LEU A 179 8.32 -9.47 -6.01
C LEU A 179 9.86 -9.45 -6.09
N GLN A 180 10.48 -8.56 -5.32
CA GLN A 180 11.93 -8.43 -5.26
C GLN A 180 12.44 -8.91 -3.91
N ALA A 181 13.51 -9.68 -3.92
CA ALA A 181 14.25 -9.98 -2.70
C ALA A 181 14.93 -8.69 -2.23
N ALA A 182 14.54 -8.19 -1.06
CA ALA A 182 15.04 -6.92 -0.54
C ALA A 182 16.45 -7.03 0.04
N ASN A 183 17.01 -8.24 0.17
CA ASN A 183 18.42 -8.55 0.49
C ASN A 183 19.11 -7.56 1.46
N TRP A 184 18.39 -7.09 2.49
CA TRP A 184 18.87 -6.14 3.50
C TRP A 184 19.26 -4.74 3.00
N THR A 185 18.85 -4.35 1.79
CA THR A 185 19.01 -2.97 1.30
C THR A 185 18.00 -2.00 1.92
N LEU A 186 16.91 -2.52 2.48
CA LEU A 186 15.91 -1.73 3.19
C LEU A 186 16.34 -1.49 4.65
N PRO A 187 16.18 -0.26 5.17
CA PRO A 187 16.38 0.01 6.59
C PRO A 187 15.46 -0.89 7.42
N VAL A 188 16.04 -1.80 8.21
CA VAL A 188 15.25 -2.67 9.09
C VAL A 188 14.58 -1.79 10.15
N SER A 189 13.24 -1.77 10.13
CA SER A 189 12.44 -1.04 11.11
C SER A 189 12.79 -1.50 12.53
N SER A 190 12.84 -0.55 13.47
CA SER A 190 13.06 -0.86 14.89
C SER A 190 12.01 -1.83 15.45
N ILE A 191 10.78 -1.81 14.93
CA ILE A 191 9.71 -2.74 15.30
C ILE A 191 10.04 -4.16 14.81
N VAL A 192 10.50 -4.30 13.57
CA VAL A 192 10.90 -5.60 13.01
C VAL A 192 12.05 -6.18 13.81
N ARG A 193 13.07 -5.37 14.08
CA ARG A 193 14.22 -5.78 14.91
C ARG A 193 13.81 -6.14 16.34
N ALA A 194 12.88 -5.40 16.94
CA ALA A 194 12.41 -5.70 18.30
C ALA A 194 11.64 -7.03 18.39
N TYR A 195 10.92 -7.42 17.33
CA TYR A 195 10.12 -8.65 17.31
C TYR A 195 10.93 -9.88 16.85
N PHE A 196 11.69 -9.74 15.76
CA PHE A 196 12.44 -10.83 15.12
C PHE A 196 13.91 -10.94 15.60
N GLY A 197 14.36 -10.01 16.44
CA GLY A 197 15.73 -9.97 16.97
C GLY A 197 16.74 -9.34 16.02
N ASP A 198 18.02 -9.58 16.27
CA ASP A 198 19.12 -9.11 15.42
C ASP A 198 19.44 -10.09 14.28
N ASP A 199 18.86 -11.30 14.34
CA ASP A 199 19.04 -12.40 13.38
C ASP A 199 18.10 -12.30 12.15
N VAL A 200 17.44 -11.15 11.96
CA VAL A 200 16.79 -10.76 10.69
C VAL A 200 17.92 -10.60 9.67
N GLY A 201 18.31 -11.71 9.04
CA GLY A 201 19.56 -11.84 8.32
C GLY A 201 19.91 -13.29 8.03
N SER A 202 19.79 -14.12 9.07
CA SER A 202 20.21 -15.52 9.09
C SER A 202 19.04 -16.50 9.15
N THR A 203 17.89 -16.06 9.65
CA THR A 203 16.72 -16.93 9.89
C THR A 203 15.49 -16.48 9.11
N TYR A 204 15.46 -15.21 8.71
CA TYR A 204 14.35 -14.58 8.00
C TYR A 204 14.80 -13.99 6.67
N THR A 205 13.87 -13.89 5.73
CA THR A 205 14.02 -13.20 4.45
C THR A 205 13.12 -11.98 4.40
N VAL A 206 13.56 -10.94 3.70
CA VAL A 206 12.75 -9.75 3.46
C VAL A 206 12.48 -9.65 1.96
N SER A 207 11.21 -9.55 1.61
CA SER A 207 10.77 -9.35 0.22
C SER A 207 9.94 -8.09 0.13
N ALA A 208 10.06 -7.38 -1.00
CA ALA A 208 9.36 -6.14 -1.25
C ALA A 208 8.59 -6.18 -2.57
N VAL A 209 7.44 -5.52 -2.58
CA VAL A 209 6.63 -5.28 -3.78
C VAL A 209 6.29 -3.80 -3.86
N ASN A 210 6.45 -3.23 -5.05
CA ASN A 210 6.05 -1.86 -5.33
C ASN A 210 4.67 -1.85 -5.95
N ILE A 211 3.77 -1.07 -5.35
CA ILE A 211 2.39 -0.90 -5.81
C ILE A 211 2.27 0.52 -6.35
N SER A 212 2.21 0.67 -7.67
CA SER A 212 2.08 1.94 -8.35
C SER A 212 0.62 2.31 -8.59
N PHE A 213 0.35 3.62 -8.52
CA PHE A 213 -0.98 4.19 -8.62
C PHE A 213 -1.08 5.10 -9.85
N GLY A 214 -1.85 4.65 -10.83
CA GLY A 214 -2.20 5.41 -12.03
C GLY A 214 -2.53 4.51 -13.22
N GLY A 215 -3.47 4.95 -14.06
CA GLY A 215 -3.81 4.34 -15.35
C GLY A 215 -3.51 5.25 -16.54
N GLU A 216 -3.94 4.88 -17.74
CA GLU A 216 -3.75 5.69 -18.96
C GLU A 216 -4.39 7.08 -18.86
N GLU A 217 -5.41 7.24 -18.00
CA GLU A 217 -6.11 8.51 -17.78
C GLU A 217 -5.38 9.47 -16.82
N GLY A 218 -4.26 9.06 -16.20
CA GLY A 218 -3.16 9.89 -15.66
C GLY A 218 -3.42 11.07 -14.70
N GLY A 219 -4.66 11.49 -14.46
CA GLY A 219 -4.96 12.84 -13.94
C GLY A 219 -5.71 12.88 -12.61
N VAL A 220 -6.28 11.76 -12.15
CA VAL A 220 -7.19 11.78 -10.98
C VAL A 220 -6.49 12.35 -9.72
N TYR A 221 -5.28 11.89 -9.40
CA TYR A 221 -4.54 12.47 -8.27
C TYR A 221 -4.12 13.92 -8.53
N GLN A 222 -3.77 14.25 -9.78
CA GLN A 222 -3.36 15.59 -10.14
C GLN A 222 -4.47 16.62 -9.93
N GLU A 223 -5.71 16.24 -10.22
CA GLU A 223 -6.90 17.07 -10.04
C GLU A 223 -7.39 17.07 -8.59
N LYS A 224 -7.52 15.87 -7.98
CA LYS A 224 -8.20 15.72 -6.69
C LYS A 224 -7.28 15.85 -5.49
N ARG A 225 -5.97 15.73 -5.69
CA ARG A 225 -4.94 15.69 -4.63
C ARG A 225 -5.30 14.66 -3.54
N TYR A 226 -5.85 13.53 -3.94
CA TYR A 226 -6.27 12.49 -3.03
C TYR A 226 -6.09 11.13 -3.68
N LEU A 227 -5.55 10.18 -2.93
CA LEU A 227 -5.39 8.78 -3.29
C LEU A 227 -5.72 7.96 -2.04
N SER A 228 -6.57 6.95 -2.19
CA SER A 228 -6.85 5.94 -1.18
C SER A 228 -6.76 4.56 -1.81
N TRP A 229 -5.95 3.69 -1.21
CA TRP A 229 -5.80 2.29 -1.58
C TRP A 229 -6.07 1.42 -0.36
#